data_AF-A0A1H0VGA2-F1
#
_entry.id   AF-A0A1H0VGA2-F1
#
_cell.length_a   1.000
_cell.length_b   1.000
_cell.length_c   1.000
_cell.angle_alpha   90.00
_cell.angle_beta   90.00
_cell.angle_gamma   90.00
#
_symmetry.space_group_name_H-M   'P 1'
#
loop_
_entity.id
_entity.type
_entity.pdbx_description
1 polymer ?
#
loop_
_entity_poly.entity_id
_entity_poly.type
_entity_poly.pdbx_seq_one_letter_code
_entity_poly.pdbx_strand_id
1 'polypeptide(L)'
;MSFKYPVKRTADWHKQGSVPVVRKLKSYFRHAKSKIGDRVNDPKLVRQSGPHHPLLEHDIPAICVVRNANNYIRSFLRYYRSLGVTRFIVIDDRSVDGTTAALSNQPDVDLFSSEFEYKDTDRGKDWRDAFFDIYGRNRWYLSLDADEFLVFPGSESRSIRDFIGDLERAGMSRAHCPMIDIYPAGALSSGVFVDDGSKWPFEVSSHFDGDGYTVKHERYGSALRGGPRQRLFGRDMRLSKFPLLWVDDATHYRLGSIHGPAPSMRNFTPITGVLLHYRFSSDSIDEFRKIVEVGGHADGGAHYGAILASPHFSEDFSLAYPGSLRFSGSEDLVERGFMLDLRGTA
;
A
#
# COMPACT_ATOMS: atom_id res chain seq x y z
N MET A 1 23.73 -0.22 4.44
CA MET A 1 23.93 0.57 3.22
C MET A 1 22.63 1.32 2.94
N SER A 2 22.72 2.59 2.57
CA SER A 2 21.58 3.43 2.22
C SER A 2 21.78 3.88 0.78
N PHE A 3 20.74 3.76 -0.05
CA PHE A 3 20.76 4.13 -1.46
C PHE A 3 19.92 5.39 -1.66
N LYS A 4 20.35 6.31 -2.53
CA LYS A 4 19.51 7.47 -2.91
C LYS A 4 18.36 7.01 -3.79
N TYR A 5 17.21 7.65 -3.65
CA TYR A 5 16.03 7.46 -4.49
C TYR A 5 15.42 8.84 -4.82
N PRO A 6 14.90 9.09 -6.03
CA PRO A 6 14.78 8.19 -7.19
C PRO A 6 16.11 7.70 -7.78
N VAL A 7 16.08 6.59 -8.52
CA VAL A 7 17.27 5.95 -9.09
C VAL A 7 17.66 6.63 -10.41
N LYS A 8 18.82 7.28 -10.45
CA LYS A 8 19.28 8.02 -11.65
C LYS A 8 20.00 7.18 -12.70
N ARG A 9 20.54 6.02 -12.33
CA ARG A 9 21.34 5.17 -13.21
C ARG A 9 20.80 3.75 -13.19
N THR A 10 20.59 3.16 -14.35
CA THR A 10 20.03 1.81 -14.49
C THR A 10 20.81 0.76 -13.70
N ALA A 11 22.14 0.87 -13.67
CA ALA A 11 23.02 -0.03 -12.92
C ALA A 11 22.79 -0.03 -11.39
N ASP A 12 22.16 1.02 -10.84
CA ASP A 12 21.91 1.14 -9.41
C ASP A 12 20.63 0.39 -8.96
N TRP A 13 19.74 0.02 -9.90
CA TRP A 13 18.57 -0.83 -9.61
C TRP A 13 18.98 -2.21 -9.07
N HIS A 14 19.99 -2.84 -9.71
CA HIS A 14 20.49 -4.14 -9.27
C HIS A 14 21.10 -4.05 -7.86
N LYS A 15 21.81 -2.97 -7.53
CA LYS A 15 22.40 -2.78 -6.18
C LYS A 15 21.33 -2.58 -5.11
N GLN A 16 20.25 -1.88 -5.43
CA GLN A 16 19.13 -1.68 -4.52
C GLN A 16 18.39 -3.00 -4.24
N GLY A 17 18.20 -3.83 -5.27
CA GLY A 17 17.49 -5.11 -5.19
C GLY A 17 18.33 -6.28 -4.68
N SER A 18 19.65 -6.17 -4.58
CA SER A 18 20.52 -7.28 -4.16
C SER A 18 21.02 -7.12 -2.72
N VAL A 19 21.06 -8.25 -2.01
CA VAL A 19 21.68 -8.35 -0.68
C VAL A 19 22.67 -9.52 -0.64
N PRO A 20 23.74 -9.44 0.18
CA PRO A 20 24.69 -10.53 0.33
C PRO A 20 24.02 -11.86 0.72
N VAL A 21 24.53 -12.98 0.22
CA VAL A 21 24.01 -14.33 0.49
C VAL A 21 23.89 -14.61 1.99
N VAL A 22 24.86 -14.16 2.78
CA VAL A 22 24.84 -14.27 4.25
C VAL A 22 23.59 -13.63 4.87
N ARG A 23 23.11 -12.51 4.33
CA ARG A 23 21.87 -11.87 4.80
C ARG A 23 20.64 -12.70 4.43
N LYS A 24 20.59 -13.22 3.19
CA LYS A 24 19.50 -14.12 2.76
C LYS A 24 19.43 -15.36 3.65
N LEU A 25 20.56 -15.99 3.94
CA LEU A 25 20.66 -17.13 4.86
C LEU A 25 20.21 -16.77 6.28
N LYS A 26 20.63 -15.63 6.83
CA LYS A 26 20.16 -15.16 8.14
C LYS A 26 18.64 -14.95 8.18
N SER A 27 18.07 -14.36 7.13
CA SER A 27 16.61 -14.20 6.99
C SER A 27 15.89 -15.55 6.86
N TYR A 28 16.47 -16.50 6.12
CA TYR A 28 15.96 -17.86 6.00
C TYR A 28 15.92 -18.59 7.34
N PHE A 29 17.05 -18.67 8.06
CA PHE A 29 17.08 -19.32 9.38
C PHE A 29 16.17 -18.64 10.40
N ARG A 30 16.03 -17.31 10.33
CA ARG A 30 15.05 -16.60 11.17
C ARG A 30 13.63 -17.05 10.86
N HIS A 31 13.26 -17.11 9.58
CA HIS A 31 11.94 -17.55 9.16
C HIS A 31 11.68 -19.01 9.56
N ALA A 32 12.63 -19.92 9.29
CA ALA A 32 12.53 -21.33 9.65
C ALA A 32 12.39 -21.57 11.18
N LYS A 33 12.97 -20.69 12.01
CA LYS A 33 12.81 -20.72 13.47
C LYS A 33 11.55 -20.00 13.96
N SER A 34 10.93 -19.16 13.14
CA SER A 34 9.72 -18.43 13.50
C SER A 34 8.55 -19.37 13.39
N LYS A 35 7.90 -19.66 14.52
CA LYS A 35 6.61 -20.34 14.53
C LYS A 35 5.52 -19.28 14.48
N ILE A 36 4.46 -19.54 13.73
CA ILE A 36 3.17 -18.89 13.98
C ILE A 36 2.81 -19.40 15.37
N GLY A 37 2.97 -18.56 16.41
CA GLY A 37 2.67 -18.98 17.78
C GLY A 37 1.19 -19.37 17.92
N ASP A 38 0.80 -19.89 19.08
CA ASP A 38 -0.57 -20.31 19.41
C ASP A 38 -1.62 -19.17 19.37
N ARG A 39 -1.30 -18.01 18.80
CA ARG A 39 -2.26 -16.97 18.42
C ARG A 39 -3.09 -17.44 17.24
N VAL A 40 -3.88 -18.48 17.46
CA VAL A 40 -5.15 -18.68 16.78
C VAL A 40 -6.16 -17.83 17.56
N ASN A 41 -6.00 -16.51 17.50
CA ASN A 41 -7.17 -15.67 17.64
C ASN A 41 -7.90 -15.86 16.32
N ASP A 42 -8.87 -16.78 16.29
CA ASP A 42 -9.89 -16.78 15.24
C ASP A 42 -10.30 -15.32 15.06
N PRO A 43 -10.02 -14.70 13.91
CA PRO A 43 -10.21 -13.26 13.74
C PRO A 43 -11.68 -12.85 13.73
N LYS A 44 -12.60 -13.79 13.97
CA LYS A 44 -14.05 -13.58 14.07
C LYS A 44 -14.56 -12.84 12.84
N LEU A 45 -14.11 -13.27 11.67
CA LEU A 45 -14.56 -12.73 10.39
C LEU A 45 -16.00 -13.18 10.15
N VAL A 46 -16.92 -12.22 10.10
CA VAL A 46 -18.34 -12.46 9.78
C VAL A 46 -18.62 -11.85 8.42
N ARG A 47 -18.96 -12.69 7.43
CA ARG A 47 -19.38 -12.23 6.11
C ARG A 47 -20.72 -11.49 6.23
N GLN A 48 -20.75 -10.26 5.72
CA GLN A 48 -21.92 -9.39 5.69
C GLN A 48 -22.65 -9.46 4.34
N SER A 49 -21.90 -9.45 3.24
CA SER A 49 -22.44 -9.47 1.88
C SER A 49 -21.40 -9.96 0.86
N GLY A 50 -21.80 -10.03 -0.40
CA GLY A 50 -20.98 -10.50 -1.53
C GLY A 50 -21.34 -11.91 -2.01
N PRO A 51 -20.78 -12.37 -3.14
CA PRO A 51 -20.99 -13.68 -3.69
C PRO A 51 -20.49 -14.80 -2.78
N HIS A 52 -21.14 -15.94 -2.98
CA HIS A 52 -20.93 -17.13 -2.19
C HIS A 52 -20.05 -18.16 -2.93
N HIS A 53 -19.48 -17.81 -4.09
CA HIS A 53 -18.65 -18.73 -4.86
C HIS A 53 -17.16 -18.56 -4.53
N PRO A 54 -16.36 -19.64 -4.62
CA PRO A 54 -14.91 -19.56 -4.51
C PRO A 54 -14.28 -18.68 -5.60
N LEU A 55 -13.03 -18.26 -5.38
CA LEU A 55 -12.25 -17.64 -6.44
C LEU A 55 -11.91 -18.65 -7.54
N LEU A 56 -12.01 -18.22 -8.78
CA LEU A 56 -11.58 -18.94 -9.97
C LEU A 56 -10.10 -18.68 -10.27
N GLU A 57 -9.50 -19.49 -11.14
CA GLU A 57 -8.09 -19.36 -11.52
C GLU A 57 -7.77 -18.01 -12.17
N HIS A 58 -8.71 -17.47 -12.94
CA HIS A 58 -8.55 -16.18 -13.61
C HIS A 58 -8.90 -14.98 -12.72
N ASP A 59 -9.32 -15.19 -11.47
CA ASP A 59 -9.61 -14.08 -10.57
C ASP A 59 -8.34 -13.38 -10.12
N ILE A 60 -8.41 -12.05 -10.04
CA ILE A 60 -7.40 -11.19 -9.43
C ILE A 60 -8.02 -10.60 -8.16
N PRO A 61 -7.78 -11.21 -6.99
CA PRO A 61 -8.34 -10.75 -5.72
C PRO A 61 -7.57 -9.56 -5.13
N ALA A 62 -8.29 -8.58 -4.61
CA ALA A 62 -7.75 -7.47 -3.83
C ALA A 62 -8.29 -7.49 -2.40
N ILE A 63 -7.39 -7.60 -1.43
CA ILE A 63 -7.70 -7.55 0.00
C ILE A 63 -7.54 -6.12 0.50
N CYS A 64 -8.56 -5.61 1.19
CA CYS A 64 -8.53 -4.29 1.80
C CYS A 64 -9.09 -4.31 3.24
N VAL A 65 -8.47 -3.55 4.13
CA VAL A 65 -9.00 -3.24 5.46
C VAL A 65 -9.42 -1.78 5.44
N VAL A 66 -10.68 -1.50 5.72
CA VAL A 66 -11.24 -0.14 5.62
C VAL A 66 -11.83 0.30 6.94
N ARG A 67 -11.78 1.62 7.17
CA ARG A 67 -12.56 2.31 8.20
C ARG A 67 -12.76 3.74 7.76
N ASN A 68 -14.02 4.16 7.63
CA ASN A 68 -14.41 5.50 7.21
C ASN A 68 -13.71 5.98 5.92
N ALA A 69 -13.89 5.22 4.84
CA ALA A 69 -13.29 5.48 3.53
C ALA A 69 -14.30 5.99 2.49
N ASN A 70 -15.50 6.44 2.90
CA ASN A 70 -16.60 6.72 1.98
C ASN A 70 -16.25 7.79 0.94
N ASN A 71 -15.33 8.71 1.28
CA ASN A 71 -14.90 9.81 0.42
C ASN A 71 -14.18 9.36 -0.86
N TYR A 72 -13.60 8.16 -0.89
CA TYR A 72 -12.82 7.68 -2.04
C TYR A 72 -12.98 6.18 -2.34
N ILE A 73 -13.76 5.44 -1.55
CA ILE A 73 -13.91 3.98 -1.73
C ILE A 73 -14.50 3.61 -3.10
N ARG A 74 -15.38 4.44 -3.68
CA ARG A 74 -15.96 4.16 -5.01
C ARG A 74 -14.92 4.33 -6.11
N SER A 75 -14.09 5.35 -6.00
CA SER A 75 -12.93 5.58 -6.87
C SER A 75 -11.89 4.49 -6.73
N PHE A 76 -11.60 4.02 -5.52
CA PHE A 76 -10.74 2.86 -5.28
C PHE A 76 -11.25 1.64 -6.05
N LEU A 77 -12.53 1.27 -5.89
CA LEU A 77 -13.11 0.14 -6.62
C LEU A 77 -13.05 0.33 -8.13
N ARG A 78 -13.44 1.51 -8.64
CA ARG A 78 -13.42 1.84 -10.07
C ARG A 78 -12.02 1.73 -10.66
N TYR A 79 -11.00 2.24 -9.96
CA TYR A 79 -9.60 2.19 -10.38
C TYR A 79 -9.07 0.76 -10.47
N TYR A 80 -9.29 -0.06 -9.43
CA TYR A 80 -8.79 -1.43 -9.45
C TYR A 80 -9.57 -2.33 -10.41
N ARG A 81 -10.87 -2.07 -10.64
CA ARG A 81 -11.64 -2.71 -11.73
C ARG A 81 -11.04 -2.40 -13.09
N SER A 82 -10.66 -1.14 -13.36
CA SER A 82 -10.04 -0.80 -14.66
C SER A 82 -8.67 -1.46 -14.85
N LEU A 83 -7.98 -1.81 -13.77
CA LEU A 83 -6.75 -2.60 -13.80
C LEU A 83 -6.98 -4.12 -13.87
N GLY A 84 -8.24 -4.59 -13.86
CA GLY A 84 -8.60 -6.00 -13.98
C GLY A 84 -8.74 -6.76 -12.67
N VAL A 85 -8.91 -6.08 -11.53
CA VAL A 85 -9.36 -6.74 -10.29
C VAL A 85 -10.79 -7.24 -10.48
N THR A 86 -10.99 -8.53 -10.21
CA THR A 86 -12.29 -9.20 -10.40
C THR A 86 -13.02 -9.43 -9.09
N ARG A 87 -12.29 -9.42 -7.96
CA ARG A 87 -12.84 -9.70 -6.64
C ARG A 87 -12.21 -8.81 -5.57
N PHE A 88 -13.04 -8.13 -4.79
CA PHE A 88 -12.60 -7.35 -3.64
C PHE A 88 -12.99 -8.07 -2.35
N ILE A 89 -12.01 -8.36 -1.51
CA ILE A 89 -12.20 -9.00 -0.21
C ILE A 89 -11.94 -7.93 0.85
N VAL A 90 -13.01 -7.42 1.44
CA VAL A 90 -12.95 -6.22 2.27
C VAL A 90 -13.41 -6.54 3.68
N ILE A 91 -12.64 -6.13 4.68
CA ILE A 91 -13.13 -6.02 6.06
C ILE A 91 -13.33 -4.56 6.43
N ASP A 92 -14.53 -4.25 6.89
CA ASP A 92 -14.88 -2.95 7.44
C ASP A 92 -14.74 -2.96 8.97
N ASP A 93 -13.75 -2.21 9.49
CA ASP A 93 -13.55 -1.98 10.92
C ASP A 93 -14.49 -0.87 11.42
N ARG A 94 -15.79 -1.18 11.37
CA ARG A 94 -16.88 -0.39 12.00
C ARG A 94 -16.97 1.05 11.49
N SER A 95 -17.02 1.21 10.18
CA SER A 95 -17.28 2.52 9.57
C SER A 95 -18.64 3.09 9.98
N VAL A 96 -18.70 4.41 10.09
CA VAL A 96 -19.90 5.18 10.48
C VAL A 96 -20.23 6.30 9.49
N ASP A 97 -19.53 6.36 8.36
CA ASP A 97 -19.59 7.42 7.35
C ASP A 97 -20.31 7.01 6.05
N GLY A 98 -20.91 5.81 6.03
CA GLY A 98 -21.55 5.24 4.84
C GLY A 98 -20.68 4.26 4.04
N THR A 99 -19.41 4.04 4.42
CA THR A 99 -18.51 3.08 3.73
C THR A 99 -19.13 1.68 3.61
N THR A 100 -19.73 1.14 4.67
CA THR A 100 -20.36 -0.19 4.68
C THR A 100 -21.47 -0.31 3.63
N ALA A 101 -22.30 0.71 3.52
CA ALA A 101 -23.41 0.76 2.56
C ALA A 101 -22.89 0.94 1.12
N ALA A 102 -21.81 1.71 0.95
CA ALA A 102 -21.16 1.87 -0.35
C ALA A 102 -20.60 0.53 -0.88
N LEU A 103 -20.03 -0.29 0.00
CA LEU A 103 -19.42 -1.59 -0.30
C LEU A 103 -20.46 -2.71 -0.46
N SER A 104 -21.44 -2.80 0.43
CA SER A 104 -22.43 -3.89 0.43
C SER A 104 -23.24 -4.00 -0.86
N ASN A 105 -23.36 -2.89 -1.60
CA ASN A 105 -24.12 -2.84 -2.85
C ASN A 105 -23.29 -3.23 -4.09
N GLN A 106 -22.04 -3.65 -3.94
CA GLN A 106 -21.16 -3.96 -5.05
C GLN A 106 -21.14 -5.48 -5.31
N PRO A 107 -21.44 -5.96 -6.53
CA PRO A 107 -21.56 -7.39 -6.83
C PRO A 107 -20.22 -8.13 -6.73
N ASP A 108 -19.12 -7.40 -6.88
CA ASP A 108 -17.73 -7.85 -6.87
C ASP A 108 -17.02 -7.67 -5.50
N VAL A 109 -17.75 -7.26 -4.43
CA VAL A 109 -17.20 -7.07 -3.07
C VAL A 109 -17.69 -8.11 -2.06
N ASP A 110 -16.76 -8.84 -1.43
CA ASP A 110 -16.99 -9.74 -0.31
C ASP A 110 -16.73 -8.95 0.95
N LEU A 111 -17.81 -8.48 1.57
CA LEU A 111 -17.71 -7.63 2.74
C LEU A 111 -17.75 -8.48 4.01
N PHE A 112 -16.78 -8.24 4.89
CA PHE A 112 -16.69 -8.83 6.21
C PHE A 112 -16.70 -7.74 7.28
N SER A 113 -17.10 -8.13 8.47
CA SER A 113 -16.86 -7.41 9.72
C SER A 113 -16.18 -8.33 10.73
N SER A 114 -15.77 -7.77 11.86
CA SER A 114 -15.22 -8.53 12.99
C SER A 114 -15.67 -7.90 14.31
N GLU A 115 -15.76 -8.72 15.35
CA GLU A 115 -15.93 -8.26 16.73
C GLU A 115 -14.66 -7.59 17.27
N PHE A 116 -13.49 -7.91 16.69
CA PHE A 116 -12.22 -7.29 17.03
C PHE A 116 -11.98 -5.98 16.28
N GLU A 117 -11.16 -5.12 16.87
CA GLU A 117 -10.73 -3.89 16.21
C GLU A 117 -9.41 -4.09 15.49
N TYR A 118 -9.06 -3.16 14.57
CA TYR A 118 -7.78 -3.18 13.86
C TYR A 118 -6.56 -3.32 14.78
N LYS A 119 -6.58 -2.67 15.95
CA LYS A 119 -5.50 -2.72 16.94
C LYS A 119 -5.36 -4.10 17.61
N ASP A 120 -6.45 -4.86 17.69
CA ASP A 120 -6.50 -6.16 18.37
C ASP A 120 -6.04 -7.31 17.46
N THR A 121 -6.02 -7.07 16.14
CA THR A 121 -5.66 -8.05 15.10
C THR A 121 -4.25 -7.87 14.54
N ASP A 122 -3.35 -7.42 15.42
CA ASP A 122 -1.96 -7.05 15.11
C ASP A 122 -1.89 -6.09 13.91
N ARG A 123 -2.72 -5.03 13.96
CA ARG A 123 -2.85 -4.01 12.91
C ARG A 123 -3.34 -4.64 11.59
N GLY A 124 -4.40 -5.44 11.67
CA GLY A 124 -5.06 -6.07 10.53
C GLY A 124 -4.25 -7.15 9.81
N LYS A 125 -3.16 -7.64 10.41
CA LYS A 125 -2.37 -8.76 9.84
C LYS A 125 -3.13 -10.08 9.96
N ASP A 126 -3.82 -10.29 11.08
CA ASP A 126 -4.56 -11.53 11.31
C ASP A 126 -5.73 -11.67 10.33
N TRP A 127 -6.42 -10.57 10.02
CA TRP A 127 -7.47 -10.54 8.99
C TRP A 127 -6.93 -10.88 7.61
N ARG A 128 -5.82 -10.26 7.20
CA ARG A 128 -5.22 -10.51 5.88
C ARG A 128 -4.76 -11.96 5.72
N ASP A 129 -4.12 -12.52 6.73
CA ASP A 129 -3.70 -13.93 6.70
C ASP A 129 -4.91 -14.88 6.69
N ALA A 130 -5.98 -14.57 7.46
CA ALA A 130 -7.19 -15.38 7.42
C ALA A 130 -7.91 -15.32 6.07
N PHE A 131 -7.85 -14.20 5.35
CA PHE A 131 -8.35 -14.15 3.98
C PHE A 131 -7.55 -15.03 3.02
N PHE A 132 -6.22 -15.14 3.20
CA PHE A 132 -5.44 -16.13 2.43
C PHE A 132 -5.89 -17.57 2.72
N ASP A 133 -6.27 -17.85 3.96
CA ASP A 133 -6.71 -19.18 4.37
C ASP A 133 -8.16 -19.47 3.88
N ILE A 134 -9.05 -18.46 3.88
CA ILE A 134 -10.44 -18.58 3.39
C ILE A 134 -10.51 -18.70 1.86
N TYR A 135 -9.75 -17.88 1.14
CA TYR A 135 -9.82 -17.77 -0.31
C TYR A 135 -8.76 -18.59 -1.06
N GLY A 136 -7.87 -19.23 -0.31
CA GLY A 136 -6.88 -20.16 -0.83
C GLY A 136 -5.53 -19.53 -1.13
N ARG A 137 -4.49 -20.37 -1.02
CA ARG A 137 -3.09 -20.03 -1.30
C ARG A 137 -2.69 -20.52 -2.69
N ASN A 138 -1.44 -20.30 -3.05
CA ASN A 138 -0.83 -20.53 -4.37
C ASN A 138 -1.47 -19.67 -5.46
N ARG A 139 -1.58 -18.36 -5.20
CA ARG A 139 -2.06 -17.37 -6.17
C ARG A 139 -1.55 -15.96 -5.85
N TRP A 140 -1.69 -15.07 -6.82
CA TRP A 140 -1.44 -13.65 -6.65
C TRP A 140 -2.60 -12.96 -5.92
N TYR A 141 -2.25 -12.09 -4.99
CA TYR A 141 -3.19 -11.19 -4.32
C TYR A 141 -2.69 -9.75 -4.45
N LEU A 142 -3.63 -8.82 -4.53
CA LEU A 142 -3.40 -7.45 -4.11
C LEU A 142 -3.72 -7.31 -2.61
N SER A 143 -2.93 -6.55 -1.88
CA SER A 143 -3.19 -6.17 -0.49
C SER A 143 -2.90 -4.69 -0.32
N LEU A 144 -3.96 -3.91 -0.14
CA LEU A 144 -3.97 -2.46 -0.32
C LEU A 144 -4.73 -1.80 0.83
N ASP A 145 -4.36 -0.56 1.15
CA ASP A 145 -5.22 0.35 1.91
C ASP A 145 -6.07 1.19 0.93
N ALA A 146 -7.21 1.70 1.38
CA ALA A 146 -8.18 2.35 0.48
C ALA A 146 -7.69 3.69 -0.10
N ASP A 147 -6.66 4.29 0.49
CA ASP A 147 -5.99 5.51 0.04
C ASP A 147 -4.77 5.23 -0.87
N GLU A 148 -4.59 3.98 -1.33
CA GLU A 148 -3.42 3.57 -2.13
C GLU A 148 -3.79 3.15 -3.56
N PHE A 149 -3.15 3.81 -4.54
CA PHE A 149 -3.38 3.58 -5.97
C PHE A 149 -2.09 3.07 -6.65
N LEU A 150 -2.08 1.79 -7.05
CA LEU A 150 -0.93 1.13 -7.66
C LEU A 150 -0.72 1.54 -9.12
N VAL A 151 0.38 2.24 -9.36
CA VAL A 151 0.91 2.58 -10.68
C VAL A 151 2.09 1.66 -10.99
N PHE A 152 2.10 1.09 -12.19
CA PHE A 152 3.18 0.25 -12.72
C PHE A 152 3.43 0.60 -14.20
N PRO A 153 4.57 0.21 -14.80
CA PRO A 153 4.91 0.61 -16.17
C PRO A 153 3.79 0.29 -17.19
N GLY A 154 3.18 1.34 -17.75
CA GLY A 154 2.07 1.27 -18.69
C GLY A 154 0.68 1.02 -18.08
N SER A 155 0.47 1.23 -16.77
CA SER A 155 -0.78 0.91 -16.06
C SER A 155 -2.04 1.61 -16.60
N GLU A 156 -1.90 2.67 -17.39
CA GLU A 156 -3.01 3.36 -18.06
C GLU A 156 -3.63 2.51 -19.18
N SER A 157 -2.90 1.52 -19.71
CA SER A 157 -3.33 0.69 -20.84
C SER A 157 -3.16 -0.82 -20.59
N ARG A 158 -2.63 -1.20 -19.42
CA ARG A 158 -2.28 -2.57 -19.07
C ARG A 158 -2.99 -3.01 -17.81
N SER A 159 -3.23 -4.32 -17.70
CA SER A 159 -3.85 -4.94 -16.54
C SER A 159 -2.81 -5.36 -15.49
N ILE A 160 -3.27 -5.62 -14.27
CA ILE A 160 -2.47 -6.27 -13.22
C ILE A 160 -1.95 -7.63 -13.68
N ARG A 161 -2.69 -8.35 -14.52
CA ARG A 161 -2.26 -9.64 -15.08
C ARG A 161 -1.03 -9.47 -15.98
N ASP A 162 -0.96 -8.41 -16.77
CA ASP A 162 0.23 -8.11 -17.57
C ASP A 162 1.43 -7.81 -16.67
N PHE A 163 1.21 -7.06 -15.59
CA PHE A 163 2.26 -6.75 -14.62
C PHE A 163 2.74 -7.99 -13.83
N ILE A 164 1.82 -8.89 -13.47
CA ILE A 164 2.16 -10.21 -12.91
C ILE A 164 3.10 -10.96 -13.89
N GLY A 165 2.75 -10.99 -15.17
CA GLY A 165 3.59 -11.63 -16.18
C GLY A 165 5.00 -11.03 -16.27
N ASP A 166 5.15 -9.72 -16.11
CA ASP A 166 6.46 -9.06 -16.06
C ASP A 166 7.26 -9.49 -14.82
N LEU A 167 6.63 -9.54 -13.65
CA LEU A 167 7.26 -9.98 -12.40
C LEU A 167 7.70 -11.44 -12.49
N GLU A 168 6.87 -12.32 -13.05
CA GLU A 168 7.15 -13.74 -13.19
C GLU A 168 8.35 -13.99 -14.13
N ARG A 169 8.40 -13.29 -15.28
CA ARG A 169 9.57 -13.36 -16.18
C ARG A 169 10.85 -12.90 -15.49
N ALA A 170 10.75 -11.90 -14.63
CA ALA A 170 11.87 -11.41 -13.82
C ALA A 170 12.18 -12.29 -12.58
N GLY A 171 11.49 -13.42 -12.39
CA GLY A 171 11.66 -14.32 -11.26
C GLY A 171 11.24 -13.71 -9.91
N MET A 172 10.40 -12.67 -9.94
CA MET A 172 9.92 -11.95 -8.76
C MET A 172 8.53 -12.45 -8.36
N SER A 173 8.37 -12.72 -7.07
CA SER A 173 7.09 -13.15 -6.52
C SER A 173 6.32 -12.03 -5.81
N ARG A 174 6.83 -10.79 -5.86
CA ARG A 174 6.28 -9.59 -5.19
C ARG A 174 6.70 -8.32 -5.90
N ALA A 175 5.80 -7.36 -6.04
CA ALA A 175 6.12 -6.00 -6.45
C ALA A 175 6.56 -5.17 -5.25
N HIS A 176 7.75 -4.58 -5.27
CA HIS A 176 8.17 -3.62 -4.23
C HIS A 176 7.73 -2.22 -4.66
N CYS A 177 6.82 -1.62 -3.90
CA CYS A 177 6.23 -0.33 -4.24
C CYS A 177 6.39 0.68 -3.09
N PRO A 178 7.11 1.80 -3.32
CA PRO A 178 7.01 3.01 -2.54
C PRO A 178 5.59 3.50 -2.37
N MET A 179 5.26 3.97 -1.17
CA MET A 179 4.09 4.79 -0.92
C MET A 179 4.53 6.25 -1.08
N ILE A 180 4.26 6.82 -2.25
CA ILE A 180 4.58 8.21 -2.55
C ILE A 180 3.39 9.05 -2.09
N ASP A 181 3.56 9.73 -0.94
CA ASP A 181 2.57 10.66 -0.43
C ASP A 181 2.34 11.77 -1.45
N ILE A 182 1.10 11.87 -1.94
CA ILE A 182 0.65 12.90 -2.87
C ILE A 182 -0.12 13.99 -2.13
N TYR A 183 -0.01 15.23 -2.63
CA TYR A 183 -0.59 16.44 -2.07
C TYR A 183 -0.99 17.44 -3.17
N PRO A 184 -1.84 18.43 -2.88
CA PRO A 184 -2.21 19.48 -3.84
C PRO A 184 -1.00 20.35 -4.23
N ALA A 185 -1.07 20.98 -5.40
CA ALA A 185 -0.03 21.92 -5.83
C ALA A 185 0.12 23.14 -4.88
N GLY A 186 -0.96 23.47 -4.17
CA GLY A 186 -1.04 24.60 -3.24
C GLY A 186 -1.40 24.16 -1.84
N ALA A 187 -2.28 24.92 -1.19
CA ALA A 187 -2.79 24.65 0.15
C ALA A 187 -3.55 23.31 0.21
N LEU A 188 -3.55 22.65 1.37
CA LEU A 188 -4.34 21.44 1.62
C LEU A 188 -5.83 21.67 1.34
N SER A 189 -6.37 22.84 1.71
CA SER A 189 -7.75 23.25 1.45
C SER A 189 -8.12 23.32 -0.04
N SER A 190 -7.14 23.41 -0.94
CA SER A 190 -7.39 23.36 -2.39
C SER A 190 -7.58 21.93 -2.93
N GLY A 191 -7.16 20.92 -2.17
CA GLY A 191 -7.24 19.50 -2.52
C GLY A 191 -8.59 18.87 -2.25
N VAL A 192 -9.68 19.49 -2.70
CA VAL A 192 -11.04 18.99 -2.47
C VAL A 192 -11.34 17.89 -3.47
N PHE A 193 -11.48 16.66 -2.98
CA PHE A 193 -11.94 15.53 -3.78
C PHE A 193 -13.43 15.27 -3.58
N VAL A 194 -14.16 15.11 -4.68
CA VAL A 194 -15.55 14.66 -4.67
C VAL A 194 -15.64 13.44 -5.59
N ASP A 195 -16.05 12.31 -5.03
CA ASP A 195 -16.24 11.08 -5.80
C ASP A 195 -17.56 11.11 -6.58
N ASP A 196 -17.54 11.80 -7.71
CA ASP A 196 -18.65 11.89 -8.66
C ASP A 196 -18.59 10.82 -9.77
N GLY A 197 -17.64 9.89 -9.67
CA GLY A 197 -17.41 8.85 -10.68
C GLY A 197 -16.46 9.24 -11.81
N SER A 198 -16.03 10.50 -11.91
CA SER A 198 -15.29 11.02 -13.08
C SER A 198 -13.80 11.25 -12.86
N LYS A 199 -13.37 11.50 -11.62
CA LYS A 199 -11.98 11.85 -11.27
C LYS A 199 -11.35 10.87 -10.29
N TRP A 200 -10.03 10.87 -10.24
CA TRP A 200 -9.26 10.16 -9.23
C TRP A 200 -8.80 11.09 -8.10
N PRO A 201 -8.62 10.59 -6.86
CA PRO A 201 -8.08 11.40 -5.76
C PRO A 201 -6.70 12.01 -6.08
N PHE A 202 -5.89 11.30 -6.85
CA PHE A 202 -4.57 11.76 -7.30
C PHE A 202 -4.60 12.82 -8.41
N GLU A 203 -5.78 13.24 -8.88
CA GLU A 203 -5.91 14.41 -9.77
C GLU A 203 -5.99 15.72 -8.99
N VAL A 204 -6.59 15.71 -7.79
CA VAL A 204 -6.66 16.90 -6.92
C VAL A 204 -5.43 17.02 -6.04
N SER A 205 -4.95 15.90 -5.50
CA SER A 205 -3.63 15.77 -4.87
C SER A 205 -2.66 15.23 -5.90
N SER A 206 -2.24 16.09 -6.82
CA SER A 206 -1.47 15.69 -8.01
C SER A 206 0.04 15.85 -7.89
N HIS A 207 0.55 16.39 -6.77
CA HIS A 207 1.97 16.65 -6.59
C HIS A 207 2.60 15.73 -5.54
N PHE A 208 3.90 15.47 -5.68
CA PHE A 208 4.69 14.68 -4.74
C PHE A 208 6.14 15.18 -4.70
N ASP A 209 6.92 14.76 -3.70
CA ASP A 209 8.33 15.12 -3.62
C ASP A 209 9.13 14.43 -4.75
N GLY A 210 9.87 15.19 -5.54
CA GLY A 210 10.70 14.63 -6.61
C GLY A 210 12.02 14.02 -6.12
N ASP A 211 12.40 14.28 -4.88
CA ASP A 211 13.67 13.87 -4.29
C ASP A 211 13.57 13.66 -2.76
N GLY A 212 14.71 13.58 -2.08
CA GLY A 212 14.77 13.50 -0.62
C GLY A 212 14.54 12.10 -0.04
N TYR A 213 14.42 11.08 -0.87
CA TYR A 213 14.20 9.71 -0.42
C TYR A 213 15.49 8.89 -0.34
N THR A 214 15.44 7.86 0.52
CA THR A 214 16.47 6.83 0.62
C THR A 214 15.86 5.44 0.73
N VAL A 215 16.53 4.45 0.15
CA VAL A 215 16.22 3.03 0.37
C VAL A 215 17.24 2.42 1.31
N LYS A 216 16.76 1.78 2.38
CA LYS A 216 17.58 1.05 3.36
C LYS A 216 17.14 -0.40 3.45
N HIS A 217 18.10 -1.32 3.60
CA HIS A 217 17.80 -2.74 3.83
C HIS A 217 17.54 -3.00 5.31
N GLU A 218 16.30 -3.34 5.65
CA GLU A 218 15.83 -3.53 7.03
C GLU A 218 15.46 -4.99 7.34
N ARG A 219 14.91 -5.22 8.53
CA ARG A 219 14.52 -6.55 9.02
C ARG A 219 13.56 -7.26 8.08
N TYR A 220 12.58 -6.54 7.53
CA TYR A 220 11.49 -7.08 6.72
C TYR A 220 11.65 -6.84 5.21
N GLY A 221 12.83 -6.40 4.75
CA GLY A 221 13.11 -6.13 3.34
C GLY A 221 13.69 -4.75 3.10
N SER A 222 13.80 -4.37 1.83
CA SER A 222 14.06 -2.99 1.42
C SER A 222 12.95 -2.06 1.90
N ALA A 223 13.31 -0.90 2.44
CA ALA A 223 12.41 0.10 2.99
C ALA A 223 12.75 1.46 2.38
N LEU A 224 11.77 2.12 1.77
CA LEU A 224 11.90 3.53 1.42
C LEU A 224 11.65 4.41 2.65
N ARG A 225 12.37 5.52 2.75
CA ARG A 225 12.27 6.56 3.79
C ARG A 225 12.43 7.93 3.14
N GLY A 226 11.84 8.99 3.70
CA GLY A 226 11.93 10.35 3.14
C GLY A 226 10.58 11.01 2.94
N GLY A 227 10.48 11.78 1.84
CA GLY A 227 9.25 12.44 1.42
C GLY A 227 8.79 13.56 2.35
N PRO A 228 7.55 14.05 2.16
CA PRO A 228 7.05 15.22 2.88
C PRO A 228 6.98 14.98 4.39
N ARG A 229 6.71 13.74 4.82
CA ARG A 229 6.69 13.36 6.24
C ARG A 229 8.02 13.62 6.94
N GLN A 230 9.13 13.25 6.31
CA GLN A 230 10.45 13.50 6.88
C GLN A 230 10.87 14.95 6.70
N ARG A 231 10.66 15.53 5.51
CA ARG A 231 11.07 16.89 5.15
C ARG A 231 10.40 17.96 6.02
N LEU A 232 9.10 17.82 6.28
CA LEU A 232 8.29 18.85 6.95
C LEU A 232 8.09 18.56 8.44
N PHE A 233 8.05 17.29 8.83
CA PHE A 233 7.68 16.89 10.20
C PHE A 233 8.73 16.02 10.90
N GLY A 234 9.90 15.78 10.28
CA GLY A 234 10.97 14.98 10.86
C GLY A 234 10.60 13.50 11.08
N ARG A 235 9.55 13.00 10.41
CA ARG A 235 9.05 11.63 10.61
C ARG A 235 9.72 10.66 9.65
N ASP A 236 10.73 9.95 10.15
CA ASP A 236 11.41 8.88 9.40
C ASP A 236 10.63 7.56 9.48
N MET A 237 9.60 7.44 8.62
CA MET A 237 8.77 6.23 8.50
C MET A 237 9.17 5.37 7.31
N ARG A 238 8.84 4.08 7.38
CA ARG A 238 8.87 3.21 6.22
C ARG A 238 7.74 3.58 5.26
N LEU A 239 8.10 3.98 4.04
CA LEU A 239 7.23 4.39 2.95
C LEU A 239 7.26 3.40 1.79
N SER A 240 7.23 2.10 2.07
CA SER A 240 7.10 1.08 1.02
C SER A 240 6.36 -0.16 1.49
N LYS A 241 5.70 -0.82 0.54
CA LYS A 241 4.90 -2.03 0.70
C LYS A 241 5.22 -3.03 -0.40
N PHE A 242 4.60 -4.20 -0.28
CA PHE A 242 4.54 -5.21 -1.35
C PHE A 242 3.08 -5.47 -1.71
N PRO A 243 2.42 -4.54 -2.44
CA PRO A 243 0.98 -4.58 -2.63
C PRO A 243 0.51 -5.74 -3.50
N LEU A 244 1.33 -6.17 -4.47
CA LEU A 244 1.05 -7.32 -5.32
C LEU A 244 2.03 -8.44 -4.96
N LEU A 245 1.52 -9.58 -4.50
CA LEU A 245 2.33 -10.68 -3.99
C LEU A 245 1.75 -12.05 -4.34
N TRP A 246 2.63 -12.98 -4.70
CA TRP A 246 2.34 -14.41 -4.70
C TRP A 246 2.28 -14.92 -3.26
N VAL A 247 1.16 -15.54 -2.92
CA VAL A 247 0.90 -16.10 -1.60
C VAL A 247 0.93 -17.61 -1.71
N ASP A 248 1.98 -18.23 -1.18
CA ASP A 248 2.11 -19.67 -0.95
C ASP A 248 2.00 -19.99 0.55
N ASP A 249 2.22 -21.25 0.92
CA ASP A 249 2.15 -21.71 2.32
C ASP A 249 3.18 -21.03 3.24
N ALA A 250 4.26 -20.50 2.68
CA ALA A 250 5.30 -19.78 3.44
C ALA A 250 4.99 -18.29 3.62
N THR A 251 4.00 -17.75 2.90
CA THR A 251 3.71 -16.32 2.88
C THR A 251 2.72 -15.93 3.97
N HIS A 252 3.16 -15.09 4.91
CA HIS A 252 2.34 -14.66 6.05
C HIS A 252 2.69 -13.23 6.45
N TYR A 253 1.67 -12.43 6.77
CA TYR A 253 1.85 -11.14 7.42
C TYR A 253 2.19 -11.29 8.89
N ARG A 254 1.61 -12.27 9.61
CA ARG A 254 1.87 -12.52 11.05
C ARG A 254 3.35 -12.70 11.36
N LEU A 255 4.11 -13.36 10.49
CA LEU A 255 5.55 -13.57 10.63
C LEU A 255 6.41 -12.42 10.06
N GLY A 256 5.78 -11.39 9.49
CA GLY A 256 6.41 -10.21 8.90
C GLY A 256 5.72 -8.92 9.34
N SER A 257 5.43 -8.05 8.39
CA SER A 257 4.59 -6.88 8.57
C SER A 257 3.77 -6.59 7.31
N ILE A 258 2.72 -5.76 7.42
CA ILE A 258 1.95 -5.29 6.25
C ILE A 258 2.83 -4.60 5.20
N HIS A 259 3.98 -4.06 5.60
CA HIS A 259 4.94 -3.40 4.71
C HIS A 259 6.05 -4.34 4.19
N GLY A 260 6.10 -5.58 4.68
CA GLY A 260 7.17 -6.53 4.42
C GLY A 260 6.77 -7.93 4.88
N PRO A 261 5.94 -8.65 4.11
CA PRO A 261 5.42 -9.96 4.49
C PRO A 261 6.53 -11.00 4.61
N ALA A 262 6.35 -12.01 5.45
CA ALA A 262 7.21 -13.17 5.42
C ALA A 262 6.99 -13.97 4.11
N PRO A 263 8.01 -14.70 3.62
CA PRO A 263 9.33 -14.78 4.18
C PRO A 263 10.21 -13.61 3.67
N SER A 264 10.88 -12.91 4.59
CA SER A 264 11.48 -11.58 4.32
C SER A 264 12.61 -11.57 3.29
N MET A 265 13.18 -12.73 2.93
CA MET A 265 14.20 -12.80 1.88
C MET A 265 13.64 -12.50 0.48
N ARG A 266 12.32 -12.63 0.27
CA ARG A 266 11.62 -12.24 -0.96
C ARG A 266 11.41 -10.72 -1.10
N ASN A 267 11.74 -9.96 -0.06
CA ASN A 267 11.49 -8.52 0.01
C ASN A 267 12.73 -7.66 -0.29
N PHE A 268 13.77 -8.29 -0.84
CA PHE A 268 14.95 -7.60 -1.37
C PHE A 268 14.89 -7.71 -2.89
N THR A 269 14.12 -6.79 -3.48
CA THR A 269 13.88 -6.67 -4.92
C THR A 269 13.98 -5.19 -5.30
N PRO A 270 14.29 -4.86 -6.57
CA PRO A 270 14.19 -3.48 -7.04
C PRO A 270 12.75 -2.98 -6.94
N ILE A 271 12.57 -1.66 -6.92
CA ILE A 271 11.25 -1.05 -6.99
C ILE A 271 10.69 -1.20 -8.40
N THR A 272 9.51 -1.79 -8.53
CA THR A 272 8.89 -2.15 -9.83
C THR A 272 7.52 -1.50 -10.04
N GLY A 273 7.03 -0.77 -9.04
CA GLY A 273 5.79 -0.01 -9.09
C GLY A 273 5.79 1.08 -8.02
N VAL A 274 4.74 1.89 -7.99
CA VAL A 274 4.53 2.96 -7.01
C VAL A 274 3.09 2.87 -6.51
N LEU A 275 2.87 3.05 -5.21
CA LEU A 275 1.57 3.38 -4.64
C LEU A 275 1.49 4.89 -4.51
N LEU A 276 0.65 5.53 -5.32
CA LEU A 276 0.24 6.90 -5.05
C LEU A 276 -0.62 6.88 -3.79
N HIS A 277 -0.11 7.50 -2.73
CA HIS A 277 -0.72 7.44 -1.41
C HIS A 277 -1.45 8.74 -1.14
N TYR A 278 -2.78 8.69 -1.30
CA TYR A 278 -3.70 9.82 -1.13
C TYR A 278 -3.87 10.17 0.34
N ARG A 279 -2.82 10.76 0.91
CA ARG A 279 -2.74 11.03 2.34
C ARG A 279 -2.99 12.48 2.72
N PHE A 280 -2.66 13.41 1.83
CA PHE A 280 -2.75 14.85 2.06
C PHE A 280 -3.75 15.48 1.09
N SER A 281 -4.83 16.03 1.64
CA SER A 281 -5.98 16.63 0.97
C SER A 281 -6.69 17.62 1.92
N SER A 282 -7.83 18.17 1.49
CA SER A 282 -8.69 19.01 2.35
C SER A 282 -9.16 18.28 3.61
N ASP A 283 -9.36 16.97 3.53
CA ASP A 283 -9.97 16.17 4.60
C ASP A 283 -8.95 15.66 5.63
N SER A 284 -7.65 15.71 5.27
CA SER A 284 -6.58 15.06 6.03
C SER A 284 -6.45 15.53 7.47
N ILE A 285 -6.73 16.81 7.75
CA ILE A 285 -6.62 17.34 9.12
C ILE A 285 -7.62 16.63 10.03
N ASP A 286 -8.87 16.55 9.62
CA ASP A 286 -9.93 15.91 10.40
C ASP A 286 -9.77 14.39 10.46
N GLU A 287 -9.32 13.76 9.38
CA GLU A 287 -8.94 12.34 9.39
C GLU A 287 -7.83 12.08 10.41
N PHE A 288 -6.78 12.92 10.44
CA PHE A 288 -5.65 12.74 11.35
C PHE A 288 -6.09 12.94 12.80
N ARG A 289 -6.96 13.93 13.08
CA ARG A 289 -7.53 14.16 14.42
C ARG A 289 -8.27 12.92 14.91
N LYS A 290 -9.17 12.37 14.09
CA LYS A 290 -9.92 11.14 14.39
C LYS A 290 -8.99 9.95 14.65
N ILE A 291 -7.92 9.79 13.87
CA ILE A 291 -6.95 8.71 14.08
C ILE A 291 -6.22 8.86 15.42
N VAL A 292 -5.86 10.09 15.82
CA VAL A 292 -5.21 10.36 17.11
C VAL A 292 -6.18 10.11 18.28
N GLU A 293 -7.43 10.56 18.15
CA GLU A 293 -8.48 10.36 19.16
C GLU A 293 -8.77 8.87 19.41
N VAL A 294 -8.89 8.08 18.34
CA VAL A 294 -9.20 6.64 18.41
C VAL A 294 -7.97 5.82 18.79
N GLY A 295 -6.79 6.20 18.29
CA GLY A 295 -5.58 5.36 18.29
C GLY A 295 -4.67 5.47 19.52
N GLY A 296 -4.76 6.56 20.30
CA GLY A 296 -3.79 6.82 21.38
C GLY A 296 -2.33 6.74 20.90
N HIS A 297 -1.39 6.49 21.82
CA HIS A 297 0.07 6.53 21.59
C HIS A 297 0.65 5.36 20.74
N ALA A 298 -0.16 4.65 19.95
CA ALA A 298 0.34 3.65 18.99
C ALA A 298 1.08 4.33 17.81
N ASP A 299 1.99 3.62 17.12
CA ASP A 299 2.90 4.20 16.09
C ASP A 299 2.22 5.11 15.05
N GLY A 300 0.98 4.78 14.64
CA GLY A 300 0.18 5.62 13.72
C GLY A 300 -0.35 6.89 14.38
N GLY A 301 -0.95 6.79 15.57
CA GLY A 301 -1.44 7.93 16.35
C GLY A 301 -0.30 8.86 16.79
N ALA A 302 0.83 8.32 17.23
CA ALA A 302 2.03 9.10 17.54
C ALA A 302 2.59 9.84 16.31
N HIS A 303 2.49 9.24 15.12
CA HIS A 303 2.90 9.89 13.88
C HIS A 303 1.98 11.05 13.49
N TYR A 304 0.67 10.81 13.40
CA TYR A 304 -0.28 11.85 13.01
C TYR A 304 -0.42 12.94 14.08
N GLY A 305 -0.28 12.58 15.36
CA GLY A 305 -0.21 13.55 16.46
C GLY A 305 0.98 14.50 16.32
N ALA A 306 2.14 14.00 15.88
CA ALA A 306 3.30 14.86 15.62
C ALA A 306 3.11 15.78 14.41
N ILE A 307 2.38 15.33 13.37
CA ILE A 307 2.02 16.19 12.22
C ILE A 307 1.07 17.29 12.67
N LEU A 308 0.00 16.94 13.40
CA LEU A 308 -0.99 17.89 13.92
C LEU A 308 -0.40 18.89 14.92
N ALA A 309 0.65 18.49 15.66
CA ALA A 309 1.36 19.37 16.59
C ALA A 309 2.30 20.36 15.87
N SER A 310 2.54 20.21 14.56
CA SER A 310 3.33 21.17 13.80
C SER A 310 2.58 22.50 13.69
N PRO A 311 3.18 23.64 14.09
CA PRO A 311 2.52 24.95 14.03
C PRO A 311 2.22 25.40 12.61
N HIS A 312 2.84 24.76 11.61
CA HIS A 312 2.62 25.06 10.21
C HIS A 312 1.51 24.22 9.58
N PHE A 313 1.10 23.11 10.19
CA PHE A 313 0.12 22.20 9.58
C PHE A 313 -1.30 22.71 9.80
N SER A 314 -1.81 23.43 8.80
CA SER A 314 -3.15 24.01 8.75
C SER A 314 -3.79 23.83 7.37
N GLU A 315 -5.05 24.23 7.22
CA GLU A 315 -5.76 24.17 5.93
C GLU A 315 -5.04 24.93 4.80
N ASP A 316 -4.41 26.06 5.13
CA ASP A 316 -3.66 26.89 4.19
C ASP A 316 -2.23 26.40 3.93
N PHE A 317 -1.80 25.33 4.62
CA PHE A 317 -0.46 24.79 4.49
C PHE A 317 -0.26 24.13 3.13
N SER A 318 0.83 24.48 2.44
CA SER A 318 1.27 23.77 1.24
C SER A 318 2.46 22.88 1.55
N LEU A 319 2.38 21.63 1.11
CA LEU A 319 3.51 20.71 1.17
C LEU A 319 4.47 20.91 -0.01
N ALA A 320 4.03 21.61 -1.06
CA ALA A 320 4.79 21.80 -2.27
C ALA A 320 6.07 22.63 -2.03
N TYR A 321 7.12 22.31 -2.77
CA TYR A 321 8.40 23.02 -2.79
C TYR A 321 8.95 23.00 -4.22
N PRO A 322 10.04 23.74 -4.53
CA PRO A 322 10.58 23.78 -5.89
C PRO A 322 10.96 22.43 -6.52
N GLY A 323 11.19 21.39 -5.71
CA GLY A 323 11.45 20.02 -6.17
C GLY A 323 10.21 19.12 -6.26
N SER A 324 9.02 19.66 -5.97
CA SER A 324 7.76 18.92 -6.15
C SER A 324 7.50 18.68 -7.63
N LEU A 325 7.00 17.47 -7.94
CA LEU A 325 6.65 17.05 -9.29
C LEU A 325 5.15 16.79 -9.36
N ARG A 326 4.56 17.09 -10.51
CA ARG A 326 3.18 16.71 -10.81
C ARG A 326 3.16 15.30 -11.40
N PHE A 327 2.29 14.44 -10.88
CA PHE A 327 2.01 13.13 -11.47
C PHE A 327 1.37 13.31 -12.85
N SER A 328 1.98 12.70 -13.87
CA SER A 328 1.56 12.81 -15.26
C SER A 328 1.37 11.45 -15.96
N GLY A 329 1.68 10.35 -15.28
CA GLY A 329 1.51 8.99 -15.78
C GLY A 329 2.64 8.05 -15.34
N SER A 330 2.47 6.76 -15.62
CA SER A 330 3.43 5.71 -15.28
C SER A 330 4.77 5.87 -15.98
N GLU A 331 4.79 6.28 -17.25
CA GLU A 331 6.04 6.46 -18.01
C GLU A 331 6.91 7.58 -17.42
N ASP A 332 6.31 8.69 -16.97
CA ASP A 332 7.05 9.78 -16.31
C ASP A 332 7.72 9.29 -15.01
N LEU A 333 7.06 8.41 -14.25
CA LEU A 333 7.66 7.78 -13.06
C LEU A 333 8.81 6.82 -13.43
N VAL A 334 8.74 6.12 -14.57
CA VAL A 334 9.85 5.30 -15.07
C VAL A 334 11.02 6.19 -15.47
N GLU A 335 10.80 7.22 -16.29
CA GLU A 335 11.82 8.13 -16.79
C GLU A 335 12.56 8.86 -15.66
N ARG A 336 11.82 9.23 -14.60
CA ARG A 336 12.38 9.90 -13.42
C ARG A 336 13.02 8.93 -12.41
N GLY A 337 12.97 7.63 -12.67
CA GLY A 337 13.63 6.61 -11.86
C GLY A 337 12.91 6.26 -10.56
N PHE A 338 11.58 6.48 -10.49
CA PHE A 338 10.76 6.02 -9.37
C PHE A 338 10.49 4.52 -9.44
N MET A 339 10.42 3.94 -10.63
CA MET A 339 10.22 2.50 -10.78
C MET A 339 11.00 1.95 -11.97
N LEU A 340 11.42 0.69 -11.84
CA LEU A 340 12.06 -0.06 -12.90
C LEU A 340 11.00 -0.57 -13.89
N ASP A 341 11.26 -0.40 -15.18
CA ASP A 341 10.46 -1.03 -16.24
C ASP A 341 10.96 -2.46 -16.53
N LEU A 342 10.07 -3.43 -16.32
CA LEU A 342 10.32 -4.86 -16.54
C LEU A 342 9.79 -5.37 -17.90
N ARG A 343 9.12 -4.53 -18.71
CA ARG A 343 8.52 -4.97 -19.98
C ARG A 343 9.56 -5.54 -20.95
N GLY A 344 10.78 -5.02 -20.93
CA GLY A 344 11.89 -5.41 -21.82
C GLY A 344 12.91 -6.37 -21.20
N THR A 345 12.71 -6.85 -19.97
CA THR A 345 13.65 -7.80 -19.35
C THR A 345 13.29 -9.23 -19.77
N ALA A 346 14.17 -9.87 -20.53
CA ALA A 346 14.11 -11.27 -20.94
C ALA A 346 15.07 -12.13 -20.09
#